data_AF-A0AAD9GGU5-F1
#
_entry.id   AF-A0AAD9GGU5-F1
#
_cell.length_a   1.000
_cell.length_b   1.000
_cell.length_c   1.000
_cell.angle_alpha   90.00
_cell.angle_beta   90.00
_cell.angle_gamma   90.00
#
_symmetry.space_group_name_H-M   'P 1'
#
loop_
_entity.id
_entity.type
_entity.pdbx_description
1 polymer ?
#
loop_
_entity_poly.entity_id
_entity_poly.type
_entity_poly.pdbx_seq_one_letter_code
_entity_poly.pdbx_strand_id
1 'polypeptide(L)'
;MNRRESSGGNHGTGDQPTSAGTKADKEVAYVPILRGYVHLTLVLLSPVLIAWLVKSVVKPKLMPSYILAFCCCVLNFAASAVLHFRMFDHLGCDIDLKLDYACIFLMIGGSALPSTTVLVINDLSVLTTLIQWLGVAVGIVASMAFNFVTAPAVSRVVIYFAVASPYFHVCYTLYQIKCFSGLICTTTTLILYFIGGIIYANKAPNPIPNYLGFHELFHLCCALALVTTFVGNHKITNFVCND
;
A
#
# COMPACT_ATOMS: atom_id res chain seq x y z
N MET A 1 -38.97 47.17 72.12
CA MET A 1 -39.96 46.83 71.08
C MET A 1 -39.58 45.49 70.49
N ASN A 2 -40.50 44.52 70.55
CA ASN A 2 -40.57 43.19 69.89
C ASN A 2 -39.36 42.25 69.99
N ARG A 3 -39.41 40.98 70.43
CA ARG A 3 -40.38 39.85 70.48
C ARG A 3 -39.80 38.70 69.64
N ARG A 4 -39.41 37.60 70.32
CA ARG A 4 -39.51 36.15 69.96
C ARG A 4 -38.89 35.70 68.61
N GLU A 5 -38.57 34.46 68.27
CA GLU A 5 -38.53 33.10 68.81
C GLU A 5 -37.67 32.33 67.76
N SER A 6 -36.70 31.51 68.17
CA SER A 6 -36.75 30.03 68.17
C SER A 6 -36.66 29.29 66.82
N SER A 7 -35.79 28.26 66.83
CA SER A 7 -35.98 26.91 66.27
C SER A 7 -35.28 26.49 64.97
N GLY A 8 -34.80 25.23 65.00
CA GLY A 8 -34.59 24.31 63.87
C GLY A 8 -33.18 24.31 63.30
N GLY A 9 -32.30 23.36 63.64
CA GLY A 9 -32.26 21.98 63.10
C GLY A 9 -30.84 21.80 62.48
N ASN A 10 -30.23 20.64 62.28
CA ASN A 10 -30.60 19.23 62.36
C ASN A 10 -29.28 18.42 62.36
N HIS A 11 -29.30 17.21 62.95
CA HIS A 11 -28.27 16.19 62.79
C HIS A 11 -28.29 15.56 61.38
N GLY A 12 -27.14 15.08 60.91
CA GLY A 12 -26.99 14.15 59.76
C GLY A 12 -25.51 13.97 59.42
N THR A 13 -24.87 12.85 59.81
CA THR A 13 -24.62 11.65 58.97
C THR A 13 -23.94 12.03 57.64
N GLY A 14 -22.65 11.74 57.44
CA GLY A 14 -22.19 10.37 57.24
C GLY A 14 -22.64 9.91 55.85
N ASP A 15 -21.90 10.27 54.81
CA ASP A 15 -21.99 9.62 53.50
C ASP A 15 -20.66 9.77 52.74
N GLN A 16 -20.06 8.63 52.43
CA GLN A 16 -19.02 8.52 51.43
C GLN A 16 -19.65 8.69 50.04
N PRO A 17 -18.99 9.39 49.10
CA PRO A 17 -19.21 9.12 47.70
C PRO A 17 -18.28 7.97 47.30
N THR A 18 -18.85 6.76 47.25
CA THR A 18 -18.32 5.67 46.41
C THR A 18 -18.32 6.13 44.95
N SER A 19 -17.24 6.75 44.48
CA SER A 19 -17.04 6.99 43.05
C SER A 19 -16.50 5.71 42.42
N ALA A 20 -17.42 4.78 42.13
CA ALA A 20 -17.23 3.78 41.10
C ALA A 20 -17.15 4.51 39.75
N GLY A 21 -16.00 5.11 39.47
CA GLY A 21 -15.67 5.77 38.21
C GLY A 21 -14.97 4.80 37.29
N THR A 22 -15.77 4.14 36.46
CA THR A 22 -15.47 3.52 35.16
C THR A 22 -14.00 3.58 34.75
N LYS A 23 -13.25 2.49 35.03
CA LYS A 23 -12.16 2.08 34.14
C LYS A 23 -12.81 1.73 32.80
N ALA A 24 -13.01 2.75 31.97
CA ALA A 24 -13.16 2.51 30.55
C ALA A 24 -11.84 1.87 30.12
N ASP A 25 -11.88 0.56 29.91
CA ASP A 25 -10.82 -0.18 29.24
C ASP A 25 -10.49 0.58 27.96
N LYS A 26 -9.41 1.36 28.00
CA LYS A 26 -8.70 1.70 26.78
C LYS A 26 -8.16 0.36 26.31
N GLU A 27 -8.92 -0.35 25.48
CA GLU A 27 -8.38 -1.38 24.61
C GLU A 27 -7.21 -0.72 23.88
N VAL A 28 -6.00 -0.97 24.38
CA VAL A 28 -4.79 -0.54 23.71
C VAL A 28 -4.81 -1.32 22.40
N ALA A 29 -5.20 -0.66 21.31
CA ALA A 29 -5.22 -1.26 19.99
C ALA A 29 -3.82 -1.84 19.71
N TYR A 30 -3.69 -3.15 19.87
CA TYR A 30 -2.41 -3.82 19.84
C TYR A 30 -1.89 -3.74 18.41
N VAL A 31 -0.76 -3.09 18.22
CA VAL A 31 -0.09 -3.03 16.92
C VAL A 31 0.64 -4.36 16.72
N PRO A 32 0.29 -5.18 15.70
CA PRO A 32 0.87 -6.51 15.55
C PRO A 32 2.40 -6.47 15.45
N ILE A 33 3.05 -7.50 15.99
CA ILE A 33 4.52 -7.53 16.09
C ILE A 33 5.18 -7.61 14.71
N LEU A 34 4.58 -8.30 13.73
CA LEU A 34 5.14 -8.39 12.37
C LEU A 34 5.05 -7.07 11.58
N ARG A 35 4.32 -6.07 12.10
CA ARG A 35 4.24 -4.75 11.49
C ARG A 35 5.64 -4.13 11.42
N GLY A 36 6.14 -3.94 10.21
CA GLY A 36 7.51 -3.46 9.92
C GLY A 36 8.53 -4.58 9.61
N TYR A 37 8.42 -5.77 10.21
CA TYR A 37 9.33 -6.89 9.90
C TYR A 37 9.06 -7.48 8.51
N VAL A 38 7.79 -7.59 8.11
CA VAL A 38 7.43 -8.00 6.74
C VAL A 38 8.07 -7.05 5.73
N HIS A 39 7.96 -5.74 5.96
CA HIS A 39 8.62 -4.74 5.13
C HIS A 39 10.12 -4.85 5.12
N LEU A 40 10.74 -4.99 6.29
CA LEU A 40 12.19 -5.15 6.38
C LEU A 40 12.66 -6.38 5.59
N THR A 41 11.95 -7.52 5.69
CA THR A 41 12.28 -8.71 4.90
C THR A 41 12.08 -8.48 3.40
N LEU A 42 11.03 -7.77 2.99
CA LEU A 42 10.82 -7.42 1.58
C LEU A 42 11.88 -6.45 1.05
N VAL A 43 12.24 -5.41 1.81
CA VAL A 43 13.33 -4.47 1.50
C VAL A 43 14.65 -5.22 1.34
N LEU A 44 14.96 -6.16 2.23
CA LEU A 44 16.26 -6.84 2.23
C LEU A 44 16.37 -7.94 1.18
N LEU A 45 15.29 -8.68 0.92
CA LEU A 45 15.31 -9.83 0.01
C LEU A 45 14.92 -9.48 -1.44
N SER A 46 14.07 -8.48 -1.66
CA SER A 46 13.64 -8.11 -3.01
C SER A 46 14.80 -7.66 -3.92
N PRO A 47 15.83 -6.91 -3.46
CA PRO A 47 16.97 -6.57 -4.31
C PRO A 47 17.74 -7.77 -4.81
N VAL A 48 17.96 -8.77 -3.97
CA VAL A 48 18.72 -9.97 -4.35
C VAL A 48 17.92 -10.83 -5.31
N LEU A 49 16.63 -11.08 -5.01
CA LEU A 49 15.76 -11.87 -5.88
C LEU A 49 15.57 -11.18 -7.24
N ILE A 50 15.34 -9.87 -7.26
CA ILE A 50 15.13 -9.10 -8.48
C ILE A 50 16.43 -8.97 -9.28
N ALA A 51 17.57 -8.68 -8.64
CA ALA A 51 18.86 -8.61 -9.34
C ALA A 51 19.26 -9.97 -9.95
N TRP A 52 19.01 -11.08 -9.25
CA TRP A 52 19.22 -12.42 -9.78
C TRP A 52 18.33 -12.70 -11.00
N LEU A 53 17.04 -12.33 -10.93
CA LEU A 53 16.08 -12.50 -12.01
C LEU A 53 16.44 -11.63 -13.24
N VAL A 54 16.98 -10.42 -13.02
CA VAL A 54 17.42 -9.52 -14.08
C VAL A 54 18.69 -10.00 -14.77
N LYS A 55 19.73 -10.35 -14.00
CA LYS A 55 21.03 -10.79 -14.54
C LYS A 55 20.90 -12.05 -15.40
N SER A 56 19.94 -12.91 -15.08
CA SER A 56 19.79 -14.20 -15.75
C SER A 56 19.03 -14.12 -17.07
N VAL A 57 18.25 -13.05 -17.32
CA VAL A 57 17.24 -13.12 -18.39
C VAL A 57 16.84 -11.80 -19.09
N VAL A 58 17.47 -10.67 -18.78
CA VAL A 58 17.11 -9.37 -19.38
C VAL A 58 17.93 -9.04 -20.61
N LYS A 59 17.24 -8.68 -21.70
CA LYS A 59 17.86 -8.16 -22.93
C LYS A 59 18.50 -6.80 -22.67
N PRO A 60 19.73 -6.51 -23.16
CA PRO A 60 20.42 -5.24 -22.90
C PRO A 60 19.58 -4.00 -23.24
N LYS A 61 18.83 -4.04 -24.35
CA LYS A 61 17.94 -2.94 -24.79
C LYS A 61 16.82 -2.59 -23.80
N LEU A 62 16.45 -3.52 -22.91
CA LEU A 62 15.40 -3.33 -21.90
C LEU A 62 15.96 -3.05 -20.50
N MET A 63 17.28 -3.10 -20.31
CA MET A 63 17.90 -2.88 -19.01
C MET A 63 17.43 -1.58 -18.31
N PRO A 64 17.28 -0.43 -19.00
CA PRO A 64 16.83 0.80 -18.35
C PRO A 64 15.43 0.70 -17.72
N SER A 65 14.47 0.04 -18.39
CA SER A 65 13.11 -0.09 -17.85
C SER A 65 13.07 -1.02 -16.64
N TYR A 66 13.90 -2.06 -16.62
CA TYR A 66 14.06 -2.93 -15.45
C TYR A 66 14.72 -2.21 -14.27
N ILE A 67 15.76 -1.41 -14.51
CA ILE A 67 16.39 -0.59 -13.48
C ILE A 67 15.38 0.38 -12.88
N LEU A 68 14.58 1.06 -13.71
CA LEU A 68 13.59 2.02 -13.23
C LEU A 68 12.48 1.32 -12.42
N ALA A 69 11.97 0.18 -12.88
CA ALA A 69 11.01 -0.63 -12.12
C ALA A 69 11.59 -1.08 -10.76
N PHE A 70 12.86 -1.45 -10.73
CA PHE A 70 13.56 -1.81 -9.51
C PHE A 70 13.68 -0.61 -8.55
N CYS A 71 14.06 0.56 -9.05
CA CYS A 71 14.13 1.78 -8.24
C CYS A 71 12.77 2.12 -7.61
N CYS A 72 11.67 2.03 -8.37
CA CYS A 72 10.33 2.24 -7.83
C CYS A 72 10.00 1.25 -6.69
N CYS A 73 10.37 -0.03 -6.87
CA CYS A 73 10.18 -1.07 -5.86
C CYS A 73 10.96 -0.78 -4.57
N VAL A 74 12.25 -0.46 -4.70
CA VAL A 74 13.10 -0.15 -3.56
C VAL A 74 12.59 1.09 -2.83
N LEU A 75 12.24 2.15 -3.56
CA LEU A 75 11.71 3.38 -2.96
C LEU A 75 10.43 3.13 -2.16
N ASN A 76 9.51 2.33 -2.70
CA ASN A 76 8.27 2.00 -2.01
C ASN A 76 8.49 1.19 -0.74
N PHE A 77 9.32 0.15 -0.81
CA PHE A 77 9.60 -0.64 0.38
C PHE A 77 10.43 0.13 1.40
N ALA A 78 11.37 0.97 0.96
CA ALA A 78 12.15 1.83 1.85
C ALA A 78 11.23 2.83 2.57
N ALA A 79 10.33 3.51 1.85
CA ALA A 79 9.37 4.44 2.46
C ALA A 79 8.48 3.72 3.50
N SER A 80 7.97 2.53 3.16
CA SER A 80 7.13 1.74 4.06
C SER A 80 7.89 1.20 5.28
N ALA A 81 9.15 0.79 5.10
CA ALA A 81 10.01 0.36 6.20
C ALA A 81 10.36 1.52 7.13
N VAL A 82 10.75 2.68 6.59
CA VAL A 82 11.01 3.89 7.39
C VAL A 82 9.78 4.25 8.21
N LEU A 83 8.58 4.27 7.62
CA LEU A 83 7.35 4.61 8.33
C LEU A 83 6.96 3.62 9.45
N HIS A 84 7.23 2.32 9.27
CA HIS A 84 6.71 1.28 10.16
C HIS A 84 7.73 0.66 11.11
N PHE A 85 9.03 0.89 10.91
CA PHE A 85 10.06 0.26 11.72
C PHE A 85 10.39 1.09 12.98
N ARG A 86 10.00 0.58 14.16
CA ARG A 86 10.00 1.27 15.47
C ARG A 86 11.36 1.76 16.01
N MET A 87 12.48 1.55 15.31
CA MET A 87 13.80 2.04 15.76
C MET A 87 14.01 3.53 15.49
N PHE A 88 13.29 4.10 14.53
CA PHE A 88 13.38 5.52 14.26
C PHE A 88 12.46 6.25 15.26
N ASP A 89 13.04 7.09 16.11
CA ASP A 89 12.31 7.92 17.07
C ASP A 89 11.64 9.06 16.29
N HIS A 90 10.55 8.72 15.60
CA HIS A 90 9.83 9.65 14.76
C HIS A 90 9.09 10.65 15.66
N LEU A 91 9.68 11.82 15.89
CA LEU A 91 8.90 13.01 16.18
C LEU A 91 7.95 13.26 14.99
N GLY A 92 6.79 12.60 14.98
CA GLY A 92 5.58 12.91 14.18
C GLY A 92 5.82 13.54 12.80
N CYS A 93 6.51 12.87 11.88
CA CYS A 93 6.78 13.45 10.58
C CYS A 93 5.72 13.00 9.56
N ASP A 94 4.70 13.85 9.34
CA ASP A 94 3.70 13.73 8.25
C ASP A 94 4.33 13.33 6.91
N ILE A 95 5.59 13.70 6.69
CA ILE A 95 6.34 13.42 5.47
C ILE A 95 6.57 11.92 5.22
N ASP A 96 6.85 11.11 6.25
CA ASP A 96 7.12 9.68 6.07
C ASP A 96 5.84 8.96 5.61
N LEU A 97 4.70 9.34 6.19
CA LEU A 97 3.38 8.85 5.80
C LEU A 97 3.01 9.28 4.39
N LYS A 98 3.26 10.54 4.04
CA LYS A 98 3.02 11.07 2.70
C LYS A 98 3.89 10.38 1.66
N LEU A 99 5.15 10.10 2.00
CA LEU A 99 6.09 9.42 1.11
C LEU A 99 5.69 7.97 0.87
N ASP A 100 5.28 7.23 1.90
CA ASP A 100 4.75 5.86 1.77
C ASP A 100 3.56 5.83 0.80
N TYR A 101 2.61 6.76 0.95
CA TYR A 101 1.43 6.81 0.06
C TYR A 101 1.77 7.27 -1.36
N ALA A 102 2.69 8.23 -1.51
CA ALA A 102 3.19 8.64 -2.81
C ALA A 102 3.89 7.50 -3.54
N CYS A 103 4.65 6.67 -2.83
CA CYS A 103 5.37 5.54 -3.42
C CYS A 103 4.43 4.44 -3.93
N ILE A 104 3.21 4.29 -3.37
CA ILE A 104 2.20 3.38 -3.92
C ILE A 104 1.82 3.82 -5.34
N PHE A 105 1.57 5.12 -5.57
CA PHE A 105 1.31 5.64 -6.92
C PHE A 105 2.50 5.39 -7.86
N LEU A 106 3.72 5.65 -7.38
CA LEU A 106 4.92 5.36 -8.16
C LEU A 106 5.04 3.87 -8.52
N MET A 107 4.67 2.97 -7.62
CA MET A 107 4.65 1.53 -7.87
C MET A 107 3.60 1.09 -8.88
N ILE A 108 2.43 1.70 -8.87
CA ILE A 108 1.35 1.41 -9.83
C ILE A 108 1.84 1.60 -11.27
N GLY A 109 2.59 2.67 -11.55
CA GLY A 109 3.16 2.88 -12.89
C GLY A 109 4.50 2.18 -13.11
N GLY A 110 5.41 2.33 -12.14
CA GLY A 110 6.83 1.97 -12.29
C GLY A 110 7.10 0.47 -12.32
N SER A 111 6.38 -0.32 -11.53
CA SER A 111 6.70 -1.75 -11.35
C SER A 111 6.55 -2.58 -12.63
N ALA A 112 5.67 -2.18 -13.55
CA ALA A 112 5.43 -2.88 -14.81
C ALA A 112 6.11 -2.23 -16.02
N LEU A 113 6.97 -1.21 -15.83
CA LEU A 113 7.64 -0.50 -16.91
C LEU A 113 8.24 -1.39 -18.01
N PRO A 114 8.93 -2.52 -17.70
CA PRO A 114 9.44 -3.40 -18.72
C PRO A 114 8.36 -3.94 -19.67
N SER A 115 7.23 -4.42 -19.13
CA SER A 115 6.13 -4.95 -19.94
C SER A 115 5.35 -3.83 -20.63
N THR A 116 5.02 -2.75 -19.93
CA THR A 116 4.21 -1.67 -20.52
C THR A 116 4.95 -0.99 -21.65
N THR A 117 6.27 -0.78 -21.53
CA THR A 117 7.09 -0.17 -22.60
C THR A 117 7.06 -0.97 -23.91
N VAL A 118 7.14 -2.30 -23.85
CA VAL A 118 7.10 -3.14 -25.06
C VAL A 118 5.69 -3.34 -25.62
N LEU A 119 4.66 -2.99 -24.84
CA LEU A 119 3.26 -3.09 -25.25
C LEU A 119 2.67 -1.76 -25.74
N VAL A 120 3.47 -0.68 -25.79
CA VAL A 120 3.10 0.56 -26.48
C VAL A 120 3.27 0.36 -27.99
N ILE A 121 2.23 -0.16 -28.65
CA ILE A 121 2.26 -0.56 -30.07
C ILE A 121 1.32 0.26 -30.97
N ASN A 122 0.43 1.07 -30.40
CA ASN A 122 -0.55 1.88 -31.12
C ASN A 122 -0.99 3.12 -30.31
N ASP A 123 -1.74 4.03 -30.94
CA ASP A 123 -2.19 5.28 -30.32
C ASP A 123 -3.01 5.08 -29.03
N LEU A 124 -3.81 4.01 -28.95
CA LEU A 124 -4.59 3.71 -27.75
C LEU A 124 -3.68 3.27 -26.58
N SER A 125 -2.65 2.48 -26.85
CA SER A 125 -1.65 2.08 -25.85
C SER A 125 -0.80 3.28 -25.38
N VAL A 126 -0.51 4.23 -26.28
CA VAL A 126 0.12 5.52 -25.92
C VAL A 126 -0.81 6.31 -25.01
N LEU A 127 -2.08 6.50 -25.41
CA LEU A 127 -3.06 7.27 -24.66
C LEU A 127 -3.28 6.69 -23.25
N THR A 128 -3.47 5.38 -23.14
CA THR A 128 -3.67 4.71 -21.85
C THR A 128 -2.43 4.80 -20.95
N THR A 129 -1.22 4.73 -21.52
CA THR A 129 0.03 4.97 -20.81
C THR A 129 0.12 6.41 -20.29
N LEU A 130 -0.22 7.40 -21.12
CA LEU A 130 -0.24 8.81 -20.72
C LEU A 130 -1.25 9.07 -19.59
N ILE A 131 -2.45 8.50 -19.70
CA ILE A 131 -3.48 8.57 -18.65
C ILE A 131 -2.96 7.97 -17.34
N GLN A 132 -2.27 6.82 -17.40
CA GLN A 132 -1.70 6.19 -16.22
C GLN A 132 -0.68 7.10 -15.54
N TRP A 133 0.30 7.60 -16.30
CA TRP A 133 1.35 8.45 -15.77
C TRP A 133 0.84 9.80 -15.27
N LEU A 134 -0.20 10.36 -15.90
CA LEU A 134 -0.90 11.51 -15.36
C LEU A 134 -1.54 11.18 -13.99
N GLY A 135 -2.23 10.04 -13.88
CA GLY A 135 -2.79 9.58 -12.61
C GLY A 135 -1.73 9.35 -11.53
N VAL A 136 -0.58 8.77 -11.89
CA VAL A 136 0.57 8.59 -11.00
C VAL A 136 1.10 9.94 -10.51
N ALA A 137 1.34 10.88 -11.44
CA ALA A 137 1.85 12.21 -11.10
C ALA A 137 0.88 12.97 -10.19
N VAL A 138 -0.40 12.99 -10.53
CA VAL A 138 -1.45 13.62 -9.72
C VAL A 138 -1.54 12.97 -8.35
N GLY A 139 -1.48 11.63 -8.26
CA GLY A 139 -1.52 10.91 -6.99
C GLY A 139 -0.33 11.20 -6.08
N ILE A 140 0.89 11.26 -6.64
CA ILE A 140 2.11 11.65 -5.91
C ILE A 140 1.96 13.07 -5.37
N VAL A 141 1.56 14.03 -6.22
CA VAL A 141 1.37 15.43 -5.82
C VAL A 141 0.25 15.55 -4.77
N ALA A 142 -0.86 14.83 -4.93
CA ALA A 142 -1.95 14.80 -3.95
C ALA A 142 -1.48 14.27 -2.58
N SER A 143 -0.65 13.24 -2.58
CA SER A 143 -0.04 12.67 -1.37
C SER A 143 0.88 13.66 -0.67
N MET A 144 1.78 14.31 -1.41
CA MET A 144 2.80 15.18 -0.83
C MET A 144 2.26 16.57 -0.46
N ALA A 145 1.50 17.20 -1.37
CA ALA A 145 1.11 18.61 -1.28
C ALA A 145 -0.31 18.84 -0.75
N PHE A 146 -1.24 17.89 -0.92
CA PHE A 146 -2.66 18.10 -0.63
C PHE A 146 -3.23 17.17 0.46
N ASN A 147 -2.37 16.60 1.30
CA ASN A 147 -2.75 15.77 2.46
C ASN A 147 -3.72 14.62 2.11
N PHE A 148 -3.57 14.01 0.94
CA PHE A 148 -4.34 12.81 0.54
C PHE A 148 -4.26 11.66 1.58
N VAL A 149 -3.22 11.67 2.41
CA VAL A 149 -3.07 10.76 3.56
C VAL A 149 -4.26 10.76 4.52
N THR A 150 -5.01 11.87 4.60
CA THR A 150 -6.18 12.03 5.48
C THR A 150 -7.47 11.47 4.88
N ALA A 151 -7.50 11.17 3.57
CA ALA A 151 -8.68 10.63 2.90
C ALA A 151 -9.06 9.26 3.50
N PRO A 152 -10.35 8.87 3.56
CA PRO A 152 -10.75 7.55 4.07
C PRO A 152 -10.06 6.40 3.34
N ALA A 153 -9.81 5.28 4.04
CA ALA A 153 -9.09 4.13 3.48
C ALA A 153 -9.72 3.60 2.19
N VAL A 154 -11.06 3.50 2.14
CA VAL A 154 -11.82 3.08 0.95
C VAL A 154 -11.56 4.03 -0.23
N SER A 155 -11.63 5.34 -0.01
CA SER A 155 -11.39 6.34 -1.06
C SER A 155 -9.99 6.22 -1.65
N ARG A 156 -8.97 6.01 -0.80
CA ARG A 156 -7.60 5.82 -1.27
C ARG A 156 -7.47 4.58 -2.14
N VAL A 157 -8.02 3.45 -1.70
CA VAL A 157 -8.00 2.19 -2.45
C VAL A 157 -8.70 2.35 -3.80
N VAL A 158 -9.88 2.98 -3.86
CA VAL A 158 -10.59 3.26 -5.11
C VAL A 158 -9.74 4.11 -6.06
N ILE A 159 -9.07 5.15 -5.54
CA ILE A 159 -8.21 6.01 -6.36
C ILE A 159 -6.99 5.25 -6.88
N TYR A 160 -6.36 4.40 -6.07
CA TYR A 160 -5.28 3.54 -6.54
C TYR A 160 -5.74 2.62 -7.69
N PHE A 161 -6.91 2.00 -7.58
CA PHE A 161 -7.45 1.17 -8.67
C PHE A 161 -7.85 1.98 -9.90
N ALA A 162 -8.34 3.21 -9.72
CA ALA A 162 -8.62 4.11 -10.84
C ALA A 162 -7.34 4.43 -11.63
N VAL A 163 -6.25 4.77 -10.94
CA VAL A 163 -4.93 5.00 -11.57
C VAL A 163 -4.38 3.71 -12.20
N ALA A 164 -4.67 2.54 -11.64
CA ALA A 164 -4.26 1.25 -12.19
C ALA A 164 -5.14 0.76 -13.37
N SER A 165 -6.28 1.40 -13.65
CA SER A 165 -7.23 0.94 -14.68
C SER A 165 -6.64 0.75 -16.10
N PRO A 166 -5.59 1.47 -16.54
CA PRO A 166 -4.92 1.19 -17.83
C PRO A 166 -4.40 -0.25 -17.97
N TYR A 167 -4.17 -0.97 -16.87
CA TYR A 167 -3.82 -2.40 -16.93
C TYR A 167 -4.91 -3.27 -17.55
N PHE A 168 -6.18 -2.84 -17.60
CA PHE A 168 -7.21 -3.57 -18.35
C PHE A 168 -6.90 -3.58 -19.86
N HIS A 169 -6.39 -2.45 -20.39
CA HIS A 169 -5.95 -2.39 -21.78
C HIS A 169 -4.69 -3.24 -22.01
N VAL A 170 -3.76 -3.29 -21.04
CA VAL A 170 -2.60 -4.20 -21.07
C VAL A 170 -3.06 -5.66 -21.15
N CYS A 171 -4.00 -6.08 -20.29
CA CYS A 171 -4.58 -7.43 -20.34
C CYS A 171 -5.24 -7.73 -21.69
N TYR A 172 -6.03 -6.79 -22.23
CA TYR A 172 -6.62 -6.93 -23.55
C TYR A 172 -5.55 -7.11 -24.63
N THR A 173 -4.50 -6.30 -24.63
CA THR A 173 -3.39 -6.38 -25.58
C THR A 173 -2.69 -7.73 -25.50
N LEU A 174 -2.38 -8.20 -24.28
CA LEU A 174 -1.76 -9.51 -24.05
C LEU A 174 -2.61 -10.67 -24.57
N TYR A 175 -3.94 -10.58 -24.43
CA TYR A 175 -4.87 -11.53 -25.01
C TYR A 175 -4.83 -11.51 -26.54
N GLN A 176 -4.86 -10.32 -27.16
CA GLN A 176 -4.83 -10.18 -28.63
C GLN A 176 -3.55 -10.77 -29.25
N ILE A 177 -2.39 -10.51 -28.64
CA ILE A 177 -1.11 -11.05 -29.11
C ILE A 177 -0.85 -12.50 -28.67
N LYS A 178 -1.81 -13.15 -28.00
CA LYS A 178 -1.72 -14.53 -27.49
C LYS A 178 -0.58 -14.78 -26.50
N CYS A 179 -0.13 -13.74 -25.80
CA CYS A 179 0.85 -13.85 -24.71
C CYS A 179 0.17 -14.32 -23.41
N PHE A 180 -0.35 -15.56 -23.40
CA PHE A 180 -1.14 -16.05 -22.27
C PHE A 180 -0.37 -16.14 -20.95
N SER A 181 0.94 -16.46 -21.01
CA SER A 181 1.78 -16.48 -19.81
C SER A 181 1.91 -15.10 -19.16
N GLY A 182 2.08 -14.05 -19.98
CA GLY A 182 2.04 -12.66 -19.54
C GLY A 182 0.68 -12.28 -18.98
N LEU A 183 -0.39 -12.60 -19.69
CA LEU A 183 -1.77 -12.32 -19.28
C LEU A 183 -2.12 -12.93 -17.92
N ILE A 184 -1.75 -14.19 -17.68
CA ILE A 184 -1.96 -14.86 -16.39
C ILE A 184 -1.21 -14.11 -15.28
N CYS A 185 0.08 -13.81 -15.48
CA CYS A 185 0.86 -13.09 -14.48
C CYS A 185 0.29 -11.69 -14.16
N THR A 186 -0.09 -10.92 -15.18
CA THR A 186 -0.69 -9.60 -15.01
C THR A 186 -2.04 -9.69 -14.30
N THR A 187 -2.90 -10.65 -14.68
CA THR A 187 -4.21 -10.82 -14.05
C THR A 187 -4.08 -11.28 -12.60
N THR A 188 -3.17 -12.22 -12.30
CA THR A 188 -2.87 -12.64 -10.93
C THR A 188 -2.38 -11.46 -10.08
N THR A 189 -1.51 -10.62 -10.63
CA THR A 189 -1.03 -9.39 -9.97
C THR A 189 -2.20 -8.48 -9.59
N LEU A 190 -3.12 -8.21 -10.53
CA LEU A 190 -4.29 -7.37 -10.29
C LEU A 190 -5.22 -7.96 -9.21
N ILE A 191 -5.46 -9.28 -9.25
CA ILE A 191 -6.28 -9.98 -8.25
C ILE A 191 -5.66 -9.89 -6.86
N LEU A 192 -4.35 -10.11 -6.74
CA LEU A 192 -3.64 -10.02 -5.46
C LEU A 192 -3.73 -8.61 -4.87
N TYR A 193 -3.50 -7.57 -5.68
CA TYR A 193 -3.67 -6.18 -5.22
C TYR A 193 -5.12 -5.89 -4.84
N PHE A 194 -6.11 -6.40 -5.59
CA PHE A 194 -7.52 -6.23 -5.29
C PHE A 194 -7.92 -6.84 -3.95
N ILE A 195 -7.52 -8.09 -3.70
CA ILE A 195 -7.72 -8.78 -2.43
C ILE A 195 -7.06 -7.99 -1.30
N GLY A 196 -5.80 -7.61 -1.46
CA GLY A 196 -5.08 -6.80 -0.48
C GLY A 196 -5.79 -5.47 -0.19
N GLY A 197 -6.23 -4.77 -1.24
CA GLY A 197 -6.94 -3.49 -1.12
C GLY A 197 -8.25 -3.61 -0.35
N ILE A 198 -9.01 -4.69 -0.55
CA ILE A 198 -10.22 -4.99 0.22
C ILE A 198 -9.88 -5.22 1.70
N ILE A 199 -8.88 -6.05 1.98
CA ILE A 199 -8.44 -6.34 3.37
C ILE A 199 -8.03 -5.04 4.07
N TYR A 200 -7.27 -4.19 3.38
CA TYR A 200 -6.82 -2.90 3.89
C TYR A 200 -7.99 -1.93 4.14
N ALA A 201 -8.92 -1.82 3.19
CA ALA A 201 -10.07 -0.93 3.28
C ALA A 201 -11.03 -1.33 4.42
N ASN A 202 -11.27 -2.64 4.57
CA ASN A 202 -12.13 -3.19 5.62
C ASN A 202 -11.46 -3.22 7.00
N LYS A 203 -10.13 -3.08 7.06
CA LYS A 203 -9.32 -3.23 8.29
C LYS A 203 -9.54 -4.58 8.98
N ALA A 204 -9.76 -5.63 8.19
CA ALA A 204 -10.07 -6.98 8.62
C ALA A 204 -9.72 -7.99 7.50
N PRO A 205 -9.46 -9.27 7.82
CA PRO A 205 -9.48 -9.91 9.14
C PRO A 205 -8.19 -9.70 9.94
N ASN A 206 -8.21 -10.05 11.22
CA ASN A 206 -7.02 -10.15 12.09
C ASN A 206 -6.82 -11.61 12.54
N PRO A 207 -6.25 -12.49 11.69
CA PRO A 207 -6.17 -13.93 11.96
C PRO A 207 -5.45 -14.28 13.26
N ILE A 208 -4.38 -13.55 13.56
CA ILE A 208 -3.58 -13.74 14.77
C ILE A 208 -3.33 -12.35 15.35
N PRO A 209 -4.24 -11.77 16.17
CA PRO A 209 -4.25 -10.34 16.51
C PRO A 209 -2.91 -9.77 17.00
N ASN A 210 -2.09 -10.56 17.68
CA ASN A 210 -0.80 -10.13 18.20
C ASN A 210 0.36 -10.21 17.17
N TYR A 211 0.17 -10.95 16.08
CA TYR A 211 1.23 -11.28 15.11
C TYR A 211 0.83 -10.92 13.67
N LEU A 212 -0.32 -11.40 13.21
CA LEU A 212 -0.79 -11.27 11.84
C LEU A 212 -2.17 -10.60 11.82
N GLY A 213 -2.19 -9.30 11.50
CA GLY A 213 -3.40 -8.51 11.30
C GLY A 213 -3.71 -8.27 9.82
N PHE A 214 -4.74 -7.46 9.57
CA PHE A 214 -5.16 -7.08 8.21
C PHE A 214 -4.03 -6.38 7.44
N HIS A 215 -3.20 -5.61 8.14
CA HIS A 215 -2.14 -4.80 7.52
C HIS A 215 -1.01 -5.70 7.00
N GLU A 216 -0.63 -6.72 7.77
CA GLU A 216 0.36 -7.71 7.36
C GLU A 216 -0.16 -8.55 6.19
N LEU A 217 -1.44 -8.95 6.21
CA LEU A 217 -2.07 -9.63 5.09
C LEU A 217 -2.07 -8.80 3.80
N PHE A 218 -2.34 -7.50 3.90
CA PHE A 218 -2.22 -6.57 2.77
C PHE A 218 -0.80 -6.59 2.19
N HIS A 219 0.23 -6.48 3.04
CA HIS A 219 1.62 -6.49 2.58
C HIS A 219 2.05 -7.83 2.00
N LEU A 220 1.56 -8.95 2.52
CA LEU A 220 1.76 -10.27 1.91
C LEU A 220 1.15 -10.33 0.50
N CYS A 221 -0.05 -9.78 0.30
CA CYS A 221 -0.65 -9.68 -1.02
C CYS A 221 0.21 -8.82 -1.96
N CYS A 222 0.72 -7.67 -1.50
CA CYS A 222 1.62 -6.81 -2.26
C CYS A 222 2.92 -7.52 -2.64
N ALA A 223 3.49 -8.30 -1.72
CA ALA A 223 4.71 -9.07 -1.96
C ALA A 223 4.52 -10.14 -3.04
N LEU A 224 3.43 -10.91 -2.96
CA LEU A 224 3.09 -11.90 -3.97
C LEU A 224 2.80 -11.23 -5.32
N ALA A 225 2.08 -10.11 -5.31
CA ALA A 225 1.80 -9.34 -6.52
C ALA A 225 3.09 -8.83 -7.17
N LEU A 226 4.07 -8.39 -6.39
CA LEU A 226 5.37 -7.98 -6.90
C LEU A 226 6.08 -9.12 -7.63
N VAL A 227 6.11 -10.32 -7.04
CA VAL A 227 6.71 -11.51 -7.67
C VAL A 227 6.04 -11.77 -9.01
N THR A 228 4.71 -11.76 -9.07
CA THR A 228 3.97 -11.99 -10.31
C THR A 228 4.16 -10.86 -11.33
N THR A 229 4.33 -9.60 -10.90
CA THR A 229 4.68 -8.48 -11.77
C THR A 229 6.02 -8.70 -12.45
N PHE A 230 7.07 -9.06 -11.71
CA PHE A 230 8.41 -9.23 -12.26
C PHE A 230 8.51 -10.49 -13.15
N VAL A 231 7.85 -11.58 -12.77
CA VAL A 231 7.72 -12.76 -13.65
C VAL A 231 6.93 -12.40 -14.92
N GLY A 232 5.84 -11.62 -14.80
CA GLY A 232 5.06 -11.13 -15.92
C GLY A 232 5.88 -10.25 -16.86
N ASN A 233 6.59 -9.24 -16.33
CA ASN A 233 7.54 -8.41 -17.06
C ASN A 233 8.49 -9.27 -17.89
N HIS A 234 9.07 -10.28 -17.25
CA HIS A 234 9.99 -11.19 -17.89
C HIS A 234 9.35 -11.98 -19.05
N LYS A 235 8.19 -12.61 -18.82
CA LYS A 235 7.47 -13.38 -19.83
C LYS A 235 7.04 -12.52 -21.02
N ILE A 236 6.49 -11.33 -20.74
CA ILE A 236 6.00 -10.40 -21.77
C ILE A 236 7.15 -9.87 -22.61
N THR A 237 8.21 -9.37 -21.97
CA THR A 237 9.35 -8.80 -22.70
C THR A 237 10.07 -9.85 -23.56
N ASN A 238 10.18 -11.08 -23.09
CA ASN A 238 10.68 -12.16 -23.91
C ASN A 238 9.75 -12.48 -25.07
N PHE A 239 8.45 -12.66 -24.82
CA PHE A 239 7.49 -12.96 -25.87
C PHE A 239 7.48 -11.91 -26.99
N VAL A 240 7.42 -10.63 -26.64
CA VAL A 240 7.31 -9.53 -27.62
C VAL A 240 8.62 -9.26 -28.35
N CYS A 241 9.77 -9.45 -27.70
CA CYS A 241 11.06 -9.10 -28.29
C CYS A 241 11.85 -10.30 -28.84
N ASN A 242 11.34 -11.54 -28.73
CA ASN A 242 12.01 -12.76 -29.23
C ASN A 242 11.75 -13.02 -30.71
N ASP A 243 11.08 -12.09 -31.40
CA ASP A 243 11.08 -11.99 -32.86
C ASP A 243 12.26 -11.13 -33.34
#